data_AF-V5RDS7-F1
#
_entry.id   AF-V5RDS7-F1
#
_cell.length_a   1.000
_cell.length_b   1.000
_cell.length_c   1.000
_cell.angle_alpha   90.00
_cell.angle_beta   90.00
_cell.angle_gamma   90.00
#
_symmetry.space_group_name_H-M   'P 1'
#
loop_
_entity.id
_entity.type
_entity.pdbx_description
1 polymer ?
#
loop_
_entity_poly.entity_id
_entity_poly.type
_entity_poly.pdbx_seq_one_letter_code
_entity_poly.pdbx_strand_id
1 'polypeptide(L)'
;MVFPTRKARFLTFLAFFNERLIKKNLEPILPINTCVLPTLKDSWLAGITDGEGCFTCSLLSNSTSFRYRYILTQKWEANKCVFEHLLEILKEYSVKGAITPHNANNVWELRVNGLKNCKSLFIYFDNYNLVSKKKNSYLKWKSLYDKLINKDHLNSETRLELIKLAKQINKAL
;
A
#
# COMPACT_ATOMS: atom_id res chain seq x y z
N MET A 1 0.41 -18.46 2.19
CA MET A 1 0.33 -17.10 2.80
C MET A 1 1.54 -16.29 2.37
N VAL A 2 1.36 -15.02 1.99
CA VAL A 2 2.41 -14.22 1.31
C VAL A 2 3.52 -13.72 2.25
N PHE A 3 3.15 -12.98 3.30
CA PHE A 3 4.14 -12.39 4.21
C PHE A 3 4.70 -13.44 5.18
N PRO A 4 6.03 -13.62 5.28
CA PRO A 4 6.64 -14.63 6.16
C PRO A 4 6.20 -14.51 7.62
N THR A 5 6.12 -13.28 8.13
CA THR A 5 5.69 -13.06 9.53
C THR A 5 4.22 -13.38 9.77
N ARG A 6 3.34 -13.13 8.78
CA ARG A 6 1.94 -13.56 8.86
C ARG A 6 1.85 -15.08 8.80
N LYS A 7 2.66 -15.74 7.96
CA LYS A 7 2.73 -17.21 7.88
C LYS A 7 3.15 -17.80 9.23
N ALA A 8 4.19 -17.25 9.86
CA ALA A 8 4.63 -17.69 11.19
C ALA A 8 3.51 -17.56 12.22
N ARG A 9 2.82 -16.40 12.29
CA ARG A 9 1.68 -16.19 13.20
C ARG A 9 0.54 -17.19 12.96
N PHE A 10 0.23 -17.49 11.70
CA PHE A 10 -0.80 -18.47 11.37
C PHE A 10 -0.41 -19.88 11.80
N LEU A 11 0.85 -20.29 11.56
CA LEU A 11 1.33 -21.61 11.99
C LEU A 11 1.32 -21.75 13.52
N THR A 12 1.68 -20.70 14.25
CA THR A 12 1.55 -20.68 15.72
C THR A 12 0.09 -20.86 16.15
N PHE A 13 -0.83 -20.09 15.56
CA PHE A 13 -2.27 -20.25 15.83
C PHE A 13 -2.76 -21.67 15.54
N LEU A 14 -2.38 -22.22 14.39
CA LEU A 14 -2.80 -23.56 13.95
C LEU A 14 -2.30 -24.64 14.90
N ALA A 15 -1.06 -24.51 15.41
CA ALA A 15 -0.52 -25.44 16.39
C ALA A 15 -1.36 -25.48 17.67
N PHE A 16 -1.70 -24.32 18.25
CA PHE A 16 -2.57 -24.25 19.42
C PHE A 16 -3.99 -24.75 19.13
N PHE A 17 -4.52 -24.47 17.94
CA PHE A 17 -5.83 -24.96 17.54
C PHE A 17 -5.85 -26.48 17.45
N ASN A 18 -4.84 -27.09 16.82
CA ASN A 18 -4.71 -28.54 16.69
C ASN A 18 -4.51 -29.23 18.04
N GLU A 19 -3.78 -28.62 18.98
CA GLU A 19 -3.66 -29.14 20.34
C GLU A 19 -5.04 -29.29 21.00
N ARG A 20 -5.95 -28.32 20.78
CA ARG A 20 -7.33 -28.40 21.30
C ARG A 20 -8.18 -29.46 20.60
N LEU A 21 -7.93 -29.74 19.32
CA LEU A 21 -8.60 -30.81 18.59
C LEU A 21 -8.17 -32.19 19.12
N ILE A 22 -6.87 -32.39 19.29
CA ILE A 22 -6.31 -33.65 19.81
C ILE A 22 -6.84 -33.94 21.21
N LYS A 23 -6.89 -32.93 22.11
CA LYS A 23 -7.50 -33.06 23.45
C LYS A 23 -8.97 -33.47 23.44
N LYS A 24 -9.66 -33.30 22.31
CA LYS A 24 -11.05 -33.71 22.06
C LYS A 24 -11.17 -34.98 21.22
N ASN A 25 -10.07 -35.69 20.96
CA ASN A 25 -9.99 -36.84 20.05
C ASN A 25 -10.47 -36.52 18.62
N LEU A 26 -10.18 -35.31 18.13
CA LEU A 26 -10.44 -34.88 16.76
C LEU A 26 -9.14 -34.81 15.95
N GLU A 27 -9.25 -35.07 14.65
CA GLU A 27 -8.11 -35.02 13.71
C GLU A 27 -7.53 -33.60 13.58
N PRO A 28 -6.19 -33.44 13.60
CA PRO A 28 -5.54 -32.16 13.43
C PRO A 28 -5.62 -31.66 11.97
N ILE A 29 -5.66 -30.35 11.80
CA ILE A 29 -5.66 -29.70 10.49
C ILE A 29 -4.22 -29.51 10.00
N LEU A 30 -3.89 -30.05 8.82
CA LEU A 30 -2.58 -29.87 8.20
C LEU A 30 -2.48 -28.52 7.46
N PRO A 31 -1.39 -27.75 7.65
CA PRO A 31 -1.20 -26.51 6.91
C PRO A 31 -0.88 -26.77 5.44
N ILE A 32 -1.47 -25.99 4.55
CA ILE A 32 -1.07 -25.94 3.15
C ILE A 32 0.28 -25.19 3.06
N ASN A 33 1.33 -25.89 2.66
CA ASN A 33 2.70 -25.36 2.63
C ASN A 33 3.06 -24.57 1.36
N THR A 34 2.09 -24.25 0.51
CA THR A 34 2.34 -23.47 -0.71
C THR A 34 2.63 -22.01 -0.38
N CYS A 35 3.78 -21.53 -0.87
CA CYS A 35 4.05 -20.10 -0.91
C CYS A 35 3.25 -19.51 -2.07
N VAL A 36 2.49 -18.45 -1.80
CA VAL A 36 1.76 -17.72 -2.83
C VAL A 36 2.47 -16.39 -3.01
N LEU A 37 2.84 -16.07 -4.24
CA LEU A 37 3.42 -14.78 -4.58
C LEU A 37 2.31 -13.79 -4.98
N PRO A 38 2.46 -12.50 -4.66
CA PRO A 38 1.59 -11.45 -5.19
C PRO A 38 1.54 -11.47 -6.72
N THR A 39 0.37 -11.14 -7.27
CA THR A 39 0.22 -10.84 -8.70
C THR A 39 -0.46 -9.49 -8.88
N LEU A 40 -0.39 -8.93 -10.08
CA LEU A 40 -1.16 -7.75 -10.49
C LEU A 40 -2.32 -8.11 -11.44
N LYS A 41 -2.67 -9.40 -11.52
CA LYS A 41 -3.75 -9.94 -12.37
C LYS A 41 -5.03 -10.22 -11.58
N ASP A 42 -5.06 -9.76 -10.33
CA ASP A 42 -6.17 -9.90 -9.41
C ASP A 42 -6.17 -8.72 -8.42
N SER A 43 -7.09 -8.74 -7.45
CA SER A 43 -7.24 -7.69 -6.43
C SER A 43 -6.23 -7.80 -5.27
N TRP A 44 -5.14 -8.56 -5.40
CA TRP A 44 -4.21 -8.77 -4.28
C TRP A 44 -3.55 -7.48 -3.83
N LEU A 45 -3.02 -6.66 -4.75
CA LEU A 45 -2.42 -5.37 -4.40
C LEU A 45 -3.48 -4.43 -3.81
N ALA A 46 -4.69 -4.38 -4.37
CA ALA A 46 -5.79 -3.61 -3.79
C ALA A 46 -6.11 -4.03 -2.34
N GLY A 47 -6.16 -5.35 -2.07
CA GLY A 47 -6.44 -5.88 -0.73
C GLY A 47 -5.37 -5.50 0.29
N ILE A 48 -4.08 -5.60 -0.04
CA ILE A 48 -3.02 -5.15 0.88
C ILE A 48 -3.00 -3.63 1.02
N THR A 49 -3.33 -2.87 -0.03
CA THR A 49 -3.48 -1.41 0.03
C THR A 49 -4.61 -0.98 0.95
N ASP A 50 -5.74 -1.69 0.94
CA ASP A 50 -6.87 -1.42 1.84
C ASP A 50 -6.47 -1.58 3.31
N GLY A 51 -5.64 -2.59 3.62
CA GLY A 51 -5.17 -2.84 4.97
C GLY A 51 -4.02 -1.94 5.43
N GLU A 52 -3.00 -1.77 4.57
CA GLU A 52 -1.67 -1.27 4.98
C GLU A 52 -1.17 -0.12 4.09
N GLY A 53 -1.88 0.19 3.00
CA GLY A 53 -1.44 1.20 2.05
C GLY A 53 -1.82 2.63 2.42
N CYS A 54 -1.10 3.59 1.85
CA CYS A 54 -1.29 5.00 2.10
C CYS A 54 -1.11 5.82 0.82
N PHE A 55 -2.12 6.60 0.49
CA PHE A 55 -2.07 7.62 -0.57
C PHE A 55 -1.80 8.96 0.08
N THR A 56 -0.77 9.69 -0.38
CA THR A 56 -0.40 10.97 0.24
C THR A 56 -0.10 12.02 -0.80
N CYS A 57 -0.52 13.25 -0.49
CA CYS A 57 -0.07 14.46 -1.15
C CYS A 57 0.29 15.48 -0.07
N SER A 58 1.44 16.13 -0.18
CA SER A 58 1.84 17.20 0.72
C SER A 58 2.46 18.34 -0.07
N LEU A 59 1.90 19.55 0.05
CA LEU A 59 2.48 20.77 -0.48
C LEU A 59 3.45 21.32 0.57
N LEU A 60 4.70 21.59 0.20
CA LEU A 60 5.70 22.10 1.14
C LEU A 60 5.40 23.54 1.54
N SER A 61 5.63 23.91 2.80
CA SER A 61 5.40 25.28 3.29
C SER A 61 6.51 26.25 2.89
N ASN A 62 7.72 25.76 2.68
CA ASN A 62 8.93 26.55 2.42
C ASN A 62 9.27 26.71 0.93
N SER A 63 8.44 26.17 0.03
CA SER A 63 8.66 26.24 -1.42
C SER A 63 7.35 25.95 -2.17
N THR A 64 7.35 26.17 -3.49
CA THR A 64 6.23 25.77 -4.35
C THR A 64 6.15 24.25 -4.58
N SER A 65 7.19 23.51 -4.19
CA SER A 65 7.27 22.06 -4.34
C SER A 65 6.16 21.30 -3.60
N PHE A 66 5.95 20.07 -4.03
CA PHE A 66 5.01 19.12 -3.42
C PHE A 66 5.59 17.71 -3.42
N ARG A 67 4.96 16.80 -2.67
CA ARG A 67 5.25 15.37 -2.67
C ARG A 67 3.95 14.63 -2.91
N TYR A 68 3.89 13.83 -3.97
CA TYR A 68 2.75 13.02 -4.35
C TYR A 68 3.20 11.55 -4.36
N ARG A 69 2.62 10.72 -3.48
CA ARG A 69 3.18 9.40 -3.16
C ARG A 69 2.12 8.35 -2.88
N TYR A 70 2.47 7.12 -3.24
CA TYR A 70 1.86 5.90 -2.74
C TYR A 70 2.88 5.14 -1.88
N ILE A 71 2.45 4.64 -0.73
CA ILE A 71 3.30 3.97 0.26
C ILE A 71 2.60 2.69 0.74
N LEU A 72 3.32 1.57 0.77
CA LEU A 72 2.98 0.38 1.55
C LEU A 72 4.00 0.22 2.66
N THR A 73 3.56 -0.04 3.89
CA THR A 73 4.44 -0.19 5.05
C THR A 73 4.31 -1.58 5.64
N GLN A 74 5.43 -2.22 5.98
CA GLN A 74 5.43 -3.49 6.74
C GLN A 74 6.56 -3.52 7.75
N LYS A 75 6.28 -4.13 8.90
CA LYS A 75 7.28 -4.41 9.94
C LYS A 75 8.06 -5.69 9.59
N TRP A 76 9.29 -5.77 10.08
CA TRP A 76 10.27 -6.86 9.99
C TRP A 76 10.97 -7.01 8.65
N GLU A 77 12.29 -7.19 8.68
CA GLU A 77 13.14 -7.45 7.50
C GLU A 77 12.61 -8.65 6.68
N ALA A 78 12.13 -9.69 7.37
CA ALA A 78 11.62 -10.89 6.73
C ALA A 78 10.46 -10.63 5.75
N ASN A 79 9.72 -9.52 5.90
CA ASN A 79 8.64 -9.16 4.98
C ASN A 79 9.12 -8.34 3.76
N LYS A 80 10.35 -7.84 3.77
CA LYS A 80 10.90 -6.96 2.73
C LYS A 80 10.95 -7.63 1.36
N CYS A 81 11.21 -8.95 1.31
CA CYS A 81 11.21 -9.72 0.06
C CYS A 81 9.89 -9.64 -0.72
N VAL A 82 8.76 -9.45 -0.02
CA VAL A 82 7.45 -9.26 -0.66
C VAL A 82 7.40 -7.90 -1.37
N PHE A 83 8.02 -6.86 -0.82
CA PHE A 83 8.14 -5.56 -1.48
C PHE A 83 9.09 -5.59 -2.67
N GLU A 84 10.17 -6.37 -2.60
CA GLU A 84 11.11 -6.57 -3.71
C GLU A 84 10.38 -7.21 -4.90
N HIS A 85 9.63 -8.28 -4.63
CA HIS A 85 8.77 -8.92 -5.63
C HIS A 85 7.72 -7.96 -6.19
N LEU A 86 7.05 -7.17 -5.33
CA LEU A 86 6.05 -6.19 -5.77
C LEU A 86 6.65 -5.11 -6.68
N LEU A 87 7.83 -4.59 -6.35
CA LEU A 87 8.52 -3.62 -7.20
C LEU A 87 8.87 -4.21 -8.57
N GLU A 88 9.24 -5.49 -8.63
CA GLU A 88 9.54 -6.16 -9.89
C GLU A 88 8.30 -6.25 -10.78
N ILE A 89 7.20 -6.80 -10.27
CA ILE A 89 5.97 -6.96 -11.07
C ILE A 89 5.30 -5.62 -11.41
N LEU A 90 5.47 -4.59 -10.58
CA LEU A 90 4.97 -3.24 -10.85
C LEU A 90 5.61 -2.57 -12.08
N LYS A 91 6.77 -3.08 -12.55
CA LYS A 91 7.37 -2.62 -13.81
C LYS A 91 6.50 -2.89 -15.03
N GLU A 92 5.63 -3.91 -14.98
CA GLU A 92 4.64 -4.19 -16.04
C GLU A 92 3.72 -2.99 -16.30
N TYR A 93 3.47 -2.18 -15.27
CA TYR A 93 2.69 -0.94 -15.35
C TYR A 93 3.55 0.31 -15.53
N SER A 94 4.85 0.17 -15.79
CA SER A 94 5.84 1.26 -15.82
C SER A 94 5.96 2.03 -14.50
N VAL A 95 5.59 1.41 -13.38
CA VAL A 95 5.75 2.01 -12.04
C VAL A 95 7.19 1.85 -11.58
N LYS A 96 7.82 2.96 -11.19
CA LYS A 96 9.13 2.96 -10.52
C LYS A 96 8.95 3.40 -9.07
N GLY A 97 9.48 2.61 -8.15
CA GLY A 97 9.49 2.88 -6.72
C GLY A 97 10.82 2.50 -6.08
N ALA A 98 10.88 2.63 -4.77
CA ALA A 98 12.02 2.21 -3.97
C ALA A 98 11.55 1.55 -2.68
N ILE A 99 12.37 0.64 -2.16
CA ILE A 99 12.21 0.10 -0.80
C ILE A 99 13.09 0.92 0.11
N THR A 100 12.49 1.58 1.09
CA THR A 100 13.20 2.47 2.01
C THR A 100 12.91 2.09 3.45
N PRO A 101 13.89 2.20 4.36
CA PRO A 101 13.61 2.07 5.78
C PRO A 101 12.69 3.19 6.25
N HIS A 102 11.78 2.87 7.14
CA HIS A 102 11.02 3.85 7.91
C HIS A 102 11.83 4.29 9.14
N ASN A 103 11.47 5.41 9.76
CA ASN A 103 12.14 5.90 10.97
C ASN A 103 12.02 4.95 12.16
N ALA A 104 11.03 4.06 12.13
CA ALA A 104 10.86 3.04 13.14
C ALA A 104 11.72 1.82 12.82
N ASN A 105 12.39 1.28 13.84
CA ASN A 105 13.27 0.12 13.69
C ASN A 105 12.54 -1.08 13.08
N ASN A 106 13.22 -1.76 12.14
CA ASN A 106 12.69 -2.91 11.41
C ASN A 106 11.33 -2.62 10.76
N VAL A 107 11.13 -1.44 10.19
CA VAL A 107 9.95 -1.13 9.38
C VAL A 107 10.43 -0.67 8.02
N TRP A 108 9.84 -1.25 6.98
CA TRP A 108 10.17 -0.99 5.58
C TRP A 108 8.98 -0.41 4.85
N GLU A 109 9.25 0.39 3.83
CA GLU A 109 8.25 0.95 2.95
C GLU A 109 8.57 0.65 1.49
N LEU A 110 7.59 0.16 0.74
CA LEU A 110 7.57 0.31 -0.71
C LEU A 110 6.99 1.69 -1.01
N ARG A 111 7.79 2.56 -1.61
CA ARG A 111 7.43 3.95 -1.89
C ARG A 111 7.49 4.24 -3.39
N VAL A 112 6.35 4.65 -3.94
CA VAL A 112 6.24 5.20 -5.30
C VAL A 112 6.10 6.71 -5.19
N ASN A 113 7.04 7.46 -5.77
CA ASN A 113 7.11 8.91 -5.66
C ASN A 113 6.89 9.59 -7.02
N GLY A 114 6.22 10.75 -6.96
CA GLY A 114 6.10 11.68 -8.07
C GLY A 114 4.93 11.34 -8.99
N LEU A 115 4.40 12.38 -9.65
CA LEU A 115 3.22 12.28 -10.51
C LEU A 115 3.41 11.23 -11.60
N LYS A 116 4.55 11.23 -12.30
CA LYS A 116 4.82 10.29 -13.40
C LYS A 116 4.66 8.82 -12.97
N ASN A 117 5.32 8.42 -11.89
CA ASN A 117 5.28 7.03 -11.43
C ASN A 117 3.92 6.69 -10.80
N CYS A 118 3.30 7.64 -10.12
CA CYS A 118 2.00 7.42 -9.48
C CYS A 118 0.86 7.32 -10.49
N LYS A 119 0.94 8.00 -11.65
CA LYS A 119 -0.07 7.90 -12.72
C LYS A 119 -0.27 6.45 -13.17
N SER A 120 0.82 5.71 -13.31
CA SER A 120 0.83 4.30 -13.70
C SER A 120 0.06 3.40 -12.74
N LEU A 121 -0.02 3.75 -11.45
CA LEU A 121 -0.81 2.98 -10.47
C LEU A 121 -2.32 3.09 -10.72
N PHE A 122 -2.79 4.13 -11.42
CA PHE A 122 -4.21 4.30 -11.70
C PHE A 122 -4.75 3.14 -12.55
N ILE A 123 -3.95 2.65 -13.50
CA ILE A 123 -4.31 1.52 -14.37
C ILE A 123 -4.67 0.29 -13.52
N TYR A 124 -3.89 0.01 -12.47
CA TYR A 124 -4.18 -1.10 -11.58
C TYR A 124 -5.41 -0.84 -10.71
N PHE A 125 -5.46 0.29 -9.99
CA PHE A 125 -6.52 0.57 -9.01
C PHE A 125 -7.88 0.90 -9.63
N ASP A 126 -7.92 1.32 -10.90
CA ASP A 126 -9.16 1.49 -11.65
C ASP A 126 -9.74 0.13 -12.12
N ASN A 127 -8.88 -0.85 -12.39
CA ASN A 127 -9.27 -2.20 -12.78
C ASN A 127 -9.60 -3.07 -11.55
N TYR A 128 -8.84 -2.93 -10.47
CA TYR A 128 -9.00 -3.66 -9.21
C TYR A 128 -9.31 -2.69 -8.08
N ASN A 129 -10.60 -2.51 -7.85
CA ASN A 129 -11.11 -1.50 -6.94
C ASN A 129 -10.75 -1.82 -5.47
N LEU A 130 -10.35 -0.78 -4.74
CA LEU A 130 -10.32 -0.77 -3.28
C LEU A 130 -11.77 -0.89 -2.76
N VAL A 131 -11.97 -1.65 -1.69
CA VAL A 131 -13.29 -1.91 -1.11
C VAL A 131 -13.51 -1.20 0.22
N SER A 132 -12.45 -0.81 0.92
CA SER A 132 -12.58 -0.09 2.18
C SER A 132 -12.75 1.43 1.96
N LYS A 133 -12.79 2.20 3.06
CA LYS A 133 -12.69 3.67 3.02
C LYS A 133 -11.44 4.18 2.27
N LYS A 134 -10.43 3.32 2.05
CA LYS A 134 -9.26 3.64 1.21
C LYS A 134 -9.65 3.98 -0.23
N LYS A 135 -10.77 3.46 -0.74
CA LYS A 135 -11.33 3.86 -2.04
C LYS A 135 -11.52 5.37 -2.13
N ASN A 136 -12.12 5.97 -1.10
CA ASN A 136 -12.31 7.43 -1.05
C ASN A 136 -10.96 8.17 -0.96
N SER A 137 -9.98 7.63 -0.24
CA SER A 137 -8.62 8.19 -0.22
C SER A 137 -7.96 8.15 -1.58
N TYR A 138 -8.08 7.03 -2.30
CA TYR A 138 -7.59 6.89 -3.67
C TYR A 138 -8.24 7.90 -4.60
N LEU A 139 -9.58 8.02 -4.59
CA LEU A 139 -10.31 8.95 -5.46
C LEU A 139 -9.92 10.41 -5.20
N LYS A 140 -9.84 10.82 -3.92
CA LYS A 140 -9.37 12.17 -3.54
C LYS A 140 -7.93 12.40 -4.00
N TRP A 141 -7.05 11.43 -3.77
CA TRP A 141 -5.65 11.51 -4.20
C TRP A 141 -5.52 11.58 -5.73
N LYS A 142 -6.28 10.78 -6.47
CA LYS A 142 -6.36 10.80 -7.94
C LYS A 142 -6.88 12.14 -8.44
N SER A 143 -7.91 12.72 -7.82
CA SER A 143 -8.44 14.04 -8.22
C SER A 143 -7.43 15.19 -8.09
N LEU A 144 -6.47 15.07 -7.15
CA LEU A 144 -5.38 16.04 -6.99
C LEU A 144 -4.33 15.93 -8.09
N TYR A 145 -4.24 14.79 -8.78
CA TYR A 145 -3.26 14.56 -9.83
C TYR A 145 -3.36 15.61 -10.94
N ASP A 146 -4.56 15.81 -11.48
CA ASP A 146 -4.78 16.70 -12.62
C ASP A 146 -4.46 18.15 -12.27
N LYS A 147 -4.86 18.60 -11.08
CA LYS A 147 -4.53 19.94 -10.57
C LYS A 147 -3.02 20.15 -10.43
N LEU A 148 -2.28 19.13 -10.01
CA LEU A 148 -0.83 19.20 -9.89
C LEU A 148 -0.14 19.20 -11.26
N ILE A 149 -0.66 18.43 -12.24
CA ILE A 149 -0.18 18.44 -13.63
C ILE A 149 -0.40 19.81 -14.29
N ASN A 150 -1.55 20.42 -14.04
CA ASN A 150 -1.88 21.76 -14.53
C ASN A 150 -1.09 22.89 -13.84
N LYS A 151 -0.21 22.53 -12.89
CA LYS A 151 0.62 23.45 -12.11
C LYS A 151 -0.16 24.43 -11.23
N ASP A 152 -1.39 24.09 -10.85
CA ASP A 152 -2.24 24.90 -9.95
C ASP A 152 -1.56 25.19 -8.60
N HIS A 153 -0.60 24.37 -8.18
CA HIS A 153 0.17 24.57 -6.95
C HIS A 153 1.15 25.76 -6.99
N LEU A 154 1.38 26.37 -8.17
CA LEU A 154 2.22 27.55 -8.33
C LEU A 154 1.49 28.86 -8.02
N ASN A 155 0.17 28.90 -8.18
CA ASN A 155 -0.66 30.04 -7.80
C ASN A 155 -1.03 29.94 -6.30
N SER A 156 -0.97 31.05 -5.57
CA SER A 156 -1.16 31.11 -4.12
C SER A 156 -2.57 30.71 -3.67
N GLU A 157 -3.60 31.16 -4.37
CA GLU A 157 -5.00 30.90 -4.03
C GLU A 157 -5.35 29.42 -4.25
N THR A 158 -5.09 28.92 -5.46
CA THR A 158 -5.30 27.51 -5.80
C THR A 158 -4.42 26.59 -4.97
N ARG A 159 -3.20 27.01 -4.58
CA ARG A 159 -2.34 26.26 -3.66
C ARG A 159 -2.99 26.10 -2.27
N LEU A 160 -3.64 27.13 -1.74
CA LEU A 160 -4.34 27.04 -0.45
C LEU A 160 -5.49 26.03 -0.52
N GLU A 161 -6.21 25.98 -1.64
CA GLU A 161 -7.23 24.96 -1.89
C GLU A 161 -6.63 23.55 -1.95
N LEU A 162 -5.52 23.38 -2.68
CA LEU A 162 -4.82 22.09 -2.78
C LEU A 162 -4.33 21.60 -1.42
N ILE A 163 -3.85 22.50 -0.55
CA ILE A 163 -3.47 22.15 0.83
C ILE A 163 -4.70 21.61 1.59
N LYS A 164 -5.85 22.27 1.47
CA LYS A 164 -7.10 21.82 2.12
C LYS A 164 -7.50 20.44 1.61
N LEU A 165 -7.51 20.24 0.29
CA LEU A 165 -7.86 18.96 -0.35
C LEU A 165 -6.88 17.84 0.03
N ALA A 166 -5.57 18.12 0.04
CA ALA A 166 -4.55 17.15 0.43
C ALA A 166 -4.75 16.64 1.88
N LYS A 167 -5.16 17.51 2.80
CA LYS A 167 -5.50 17.13 4.18
C LYS A 167 -6.74 16.22 4.26
N GLN A 168 -7.63 16.24 3.26
CA GLN A 168 -8.84 15.42 3.24
C GLN A 168 -8.64 14.01 2.69
N ILE A 169 -7.48 13.69 2.09
CA ILE A 169 -7.24 12.39 1.44
C ILE A 169 -7.53 11.22 2.40
N ASN A 170 -6.90 11.23 3.58
CA ASN A 170 -7.00 10.13 4.54
C ASN A 170 -7.93 10.44 5.73
N LYS A 171 -8.64 11.57 5.69
CA LYS A 171 -9.61 11.91 6.73
C LYS A 171 -10.81 10.96 6.63
N ALA A 172 -11.16 10.33 7.75
CA ALA A 172 -12.42 9.58 7.85
C ALA A 172 -13.59 10.55 7.55
N LEU A 173 -14.56 10.06 6.78
CA LEU A 173 -15.87 10.71 6.69
C LEU A 173 -16.56 10.60 8.05
#